data_AF-Q16AP2-F1
#
_entry.id   AF-Q16AP2-F1
#
_cell.length_a   1.000
_cell.length_b   1.000
_cell.length_c   1.000
_cell.angle_alpha   90.00
_cell.angle_beta   90.00
_cell.angle_gamma   90.00
#
_symmetry.space_group_name_H-M   'P 1'
#
loop_
_entity.id
_entity.type
_entity.pdbx_description
1 polymer ?
#
loop_
_entity_poly.entity_id
_entity_poly.type
_entity_poly.pdbx_seq_one_letter_code
_entity_poly.pdbx_strand_id
1 'polypeptide(L)'
;MNQSDFQSFLDDVSECFIERDFALWRSRVLYPFSLITSAGAIVIENDDELRDNFELYLQACDAMQLDRIYRVPLGLEACSDGTWLGSYETNLLRNGMRATAPYRSTALLHKNADGIRMSSIMNARGHHDWTGKQPNMDD
;
A
#
# COMPACT_ATOMS: atom_id res chain seq x y z
N MET A 1 -16.87 -4.29 -9.18
CA MET A 1 -15.78 -5.09 -8.62
C MET A 1 -16.39 -6.07 -7.63
N ASN A 2 -15.80 -7.26 -7.43
CA ASN A 2 -16.25 -8.19 -6.39
C ASN A 2 -15.14 -8.42 -5.36
N GLN A 3 -15.41 -9.23 -4.34
CA GLN A 3 -14.45 -9.50 -3.26
C GLN A 3 -13.21 -10.26 -3.72
N SER A 4 -13.34 -11.17 -4.70
CA SER A 4 -12.22 -11.92 -5.27
C SER A 4 -11.32 -11.05 -6.14
N ASP A 5 -11.90 -10.14 -6.93
CA ASP A 5 -11.17 -9.11 -7.66
C ASP A 5 -10.32 -8.27 -6.68
N PHE A 6 -10.92 -7.86 -5.56
CA PHE A 6 -10.25 -7.04 -4.55
C PHE A 6 -9.16 -7.81 -3.82
N GLN A 7 -9.38 -9.07 -3.45
CA GLN A 7 -8.34 -9.92 -2.88
C GLN A 7 -7.15 -10.05 -3.83
N SER A 8 -7.41 -10.31 -5.13
CA SER A 8 -6.34 -10.44 -6.12
C SER A 8 -5.51 -9.16 -6.22
N PHE A 9 -6.17 -8.00 -6.26
CA PHE A 9 -5.50 -6.70 -6.21
C PHE A 9 -4.63 -6.53 -4.94
N LEU A 10 -5.12 -6.96 -3.78
CA LEU A 10 -4.37 -6.89 -2.52
C LEU A 10 -3.17 -7.83 -2.51
N ASP A 11 -3.28 -9.01 -3.14
CA ASP A 11 -2.21 -9.97 -3.28
C ASP A 11 -1.10 -9.40 -4.18
N ASP A 12 -1.45 -8.83 -5.35
CA ASP A 12 -0.51 -8.14 -6.25
C ASP A 12 0.26 -7.02 -5.53
N VAL A 13 -0.45 -6.19 -4.76
CA VAL A 13 0.14 -5.09 -3.97
C VAL A 13 0.98 -5.61 -2.81
N SER A 14 0.82 -6.86 -2.39
CA SER A 14 1.64 -7.48 -1.34
C SER A 14 2.89 -8.10 -1.93
N GLU A 15 2.77 -8.80 -3.04
CA GLU A 15 3.87 -9.45 -3.74
C GLU A 15 4.87 -8.44 -4.28
N CYS A 16 4.43 -7.28 -4.80
CA CYS A 16 5.35 -6.30 -5.37
C CYS A 16 6.47 -5.85 -4.41
N PHE A 17 6.19 -5.73 -3.11
CA PHE A 17 7.21 -5.31 -2.12
C PHE A 17 8.16 -6.46 -1.74
N ILE A 18 7.68 -7.70 -1.72
CA ILE A 18 8.52 -8.87 -1.39
C ILE A 18 9.39 -9.25 -2.59
N GLU A 19 8.81 -9.28 -3.78
CA GLU A 19 9.52 -9.57 -5.04
C GLU A 19 10.29 -8.37 -5.60
N ARG A 20 10.17 -7.20 -4.94
CA ARG A 20 10.81 -5.93 -5.36
C ARG A 20 10.40 -5.52 -6.79
N ASP A 21 9.18 -5.85 -7.19
CA ASP A 21 8.63 -5.63 -8.52
C ASP A 21 7.97 -4.26 -8.64
N PHE A 22 8.77 -3.27 -9.02
CA PHE A 22 8.27 -1.93 -9.29
C PHE A 22 7.27 -1.89 -10.46
N ALA A 23 7.41 -2.75 -11.47
CA ALA A 23 6.52 -2.73 -12.63
C ALA A 23 5.10 -3.17 -12.23
N LEU A 24 5.00 -4.22 -11.40
CA LEU A 24 3.74 -4.64 -10.80
C LEU A 24 3.15 -3.53 -9.93
N TRP A 25 3.94 -2.91 -9.06
CA TRP A 25 3.49 -1.79 -8.24
C TRP A 25 2.93 -0.64 -9.10
N ARG A 26 3.69 -0.23 -10.11
CA ARG A 26 3.31 0.83 -11.06
C ARG A 26 2.03 0.53 -11.82
N SER A 27 1.81 -0.74 -12.18
CA SER A 27 0.60 -1.19 -12.89
C SER A 27 -0.69 -1.00 -12.07
N ARG A 28 -0.55 -0.94 -10.74
CA ARG A 28 -1.66 -0.80 -9.77
C ARG A 28 -1.93 0.63 -9.36
N VAL A 29 -1.15 1.61 -9.83
CA VAL A 29 -1.25 3.03 -9.43
C VAL A 29 -1.80 3.91 -10.56
N LEU A 30 -2.66 4.85 -10.18
CA LEU A 30 -3.13 5.96 -11.01
C LEU A 30 -2.64 7.29 -10.43
N TYR A 31 -2.17 8.18 -11.30
CA TYR A 31 -1.75 9.53 -10.92
C TYR A 31 -2.89 10.56 -11.05
N PRO A 32 -2.89 11.60 -10.20
CA PRO A 32 -2.04 11.76 -9.01
C PRO A 32 -2.36 10.69 -7.95
N PHE A 33 -1.32 10.12 -7.32
CA PHE A 33 -1.46 9.07 -6.31
C PHE A 33 -1.22 9.64 -4.91
N SER A 34 -2.22 9.53 -4.04
CA SER A 34 -2.16 10.11 -2.69
C SER A 34 -1.97 9.04 -1.61
N LEU A 35 -0.91 9.17 -0.81
CA LEU A 35 -0.72 8.40 0.43
C LEU A 35 -1.05 9.31 1.61
N ILE A 36 -2.20 9.10 2.24
CA ILE A 36 -2.65 9.88 3.39
C ILE A 36 -2.23 9.15 4.66
N THR A 37 -1.22 9.70 5.33
CA THR A 37 -0.64 9.20 6.59
C THR A 37 -1.01 10.10 7.76
N SER A 38 -0.70 9.68 8.99
CA SER A 38 -0.85 10.54 10.17
C SER A 38 0.06 11.78 10.15
N ALA A 39 1.18 11.73 9.40
CA ALA A 39 2.10 12.86 9.25
C ALA A 39 1.68 13.85 8.16
N GLY A 40 0.65 13.50 7.37
CA GLY A 40 0.17 14.30 6.24
C GLY A 40 -0.02 13.47 4.98
N ALA A 41 -0.45 14.16 3.91
CA ALA A 41 -0.60 13.56 2.60
C ALA A 41 0.69 13.70 1.79
N ILE A 42 1.16 12.58 1.24
CA ILE A 42 2.19 12.55 0.21
C ILE A 42 1.46 12.39 -1.13
N VAL A 43 1.71 13.29 -2.06
CA VAL A 43 1.18 13.20 -3.42
C VAL A 43 2.31 12.83 -4.35
N ILE A 44 2.09 11.79 -5.15
CA ILE A 44 3.02 11.26 -6.13
C ILE A 44 2.42 11.54 -7.51
N GLU A 45 3.15 12.30 -8.32
CA GLU A 45 2.66 12.81 -9.61
C GLU A 45 3.17 12.00 -10.80
N ASN A 46 4.27 11.27 -10.64
CA ASN A 46 4.96 10.60 -11.74
C ASN A 46 5.70 9.31 -11.32
N ASP A 47 6.23 8.62 -12.32
CA ASP A 47 6.93 7.34 -12.17
C ASP A 47 8.22 7.46 -11.34
N ASP A 48 8.94 8.58 -11.46
CA ASP A 48 10.20 8.79 -10.73
C ASP A 48 9.91 8.96 -9.23
N GLU A 49 8.96 9.81 -8.86
CA GLU A 49 8.50 9.95 -7.48
C GLU A 49 7.90 8.66 -6.91
N LEU A 50 7.17 7.89 -7.73
CA LEU A 50 6.64 6.60 -7.29
C LEU A 50 7.76 5.61 -7.01
N ARG A 51 8.84 5.63 -7.82
CA ARG A 51 10.01 4.78 -7.65
C ARG A 51 10.79 5.15 -6.40
N ASP A 52 11.03 6.43 -6.18
CA ASP A 52 11.71 6.92 -4.98
C ASP A 52 10.93 6.51 -3.72
N ASN A 53 9.61 6.70 -3.72
CA ASN A 53 8.77 6.27 -2.61
C ASN A 53 8.76 4.74 -2.45
N PHE A 54 8.73 3.97 -3.55
CA PHE A 54 8.78 2.51 -3.51
C PHE A 54 10.08 2.00 -2.88
N GLU A 55 11.23 2.60 -3.22
CA GLU A 55 12.53 2.24 -2.65
C GLU A 55 12.56 2.45 -1.13
N LEU A 56 11.93 3.52 -0.61
CA LEU A 56 11.81 3.74 0.82
C LEU A 56 11.00 2.63 1.53
N TYR A 57 9.97 2.09 0.87
CA TYR A 57 9.24 0.93 1.39
C TYR A 57 10.08 -0.35 1.32
N LEU A 58 10.92 -0.55 0.28
CA LEU A 58 11.85 -1.68 0.21
C LEU A 58 12.89 -1.63 1.33
N GLN A 59 13.45 -0.45 1.60
CA GLN A 59 14.37 -0.24 2.71
C GLN A 59 13.72 -0.56 4.07
N ALA A 60 12.45 -0.21 4.25
CA ALA A 60 11.70 -0.60 5.43
C ALA A 60 11.49 -2.12 5.52
N CYS A 61 11.20 -2.78 4.40
CA CYS A 61 11.10 -4.24 4.33
C CYS A 61 12.42 -4.91 4.75
N ASP A 62 13.55 -4.44 4.22
CA ASP A 62 14.88 -4.96 4.55
C ASP A 62 15.22 -4.71 6.03
N ALA A 63 14.97 -3.50 6.54
CA ALA A 63 15.26 -3.14 7.93
C ALA A 63 14.47 -3.98 8.94
N MET A 64 13.23 -4.32 8.60
CA MET A 64 12.36 -5.18 9.39
C MET A 64 12.57 -6.67 9.11
N GLN A 65 13.38 -6.98 8.09
CA GLN A 65 13.63 -8.33 7.56
C GLN A 65 12.32 -9.05 7.21
N LEU A 66 11.41 -8.35 6.52
CA LEU A 66 10.13 -8.92 6.12
C LEU A 66 10.35 -10.01 5.07
N ASP A 67 9.77 -11.18 5.31
CA ASP A 67 9.71 -12.27 4.34
C ASP A 67 8.32 -12.45 3.75
N ARG A 68 7.30 -11.84 4.38
CA ARG A 68 5.93 -11.89 3.89
C ARG A 68 5.14 -10.64 4.28
N ILE A 69 4.43 -10.11 3.30
CA ILE A 69 3.35 -9.15 3.49
C ILE A 69 2.08 -9.83 3.01
N TYR A 70 0.99 -9.69 3.76
CA TYR A 70 -0.33 -10.06 3.25
C TYR A 70 -1.37 -9.07 3.71
N ARG A 71 -2.42 -8.93 2.91
CA ARG A 71 -3.51 -8.00 3.15
C ARG A 71 -4.84 -8.75 3.16
N VAL A 72 -5.61 -8.52 4.22
CA VAL A 72 -6.92 -9.17 4.42
C VAL A 72 -8.01 -8.15 4.12
N PRO A 73 -8.91 -8.41 3.15
CA PRO A 73 -10.02 -7.52 2.86
C PRO A 73 -10.98 -7.49 4.04
N LEU A 74 -11.35 -6.28 4.45
CA LEU A 74 -12.31 -6.03 5.53
C LEU A 74 -13.66 -5.54 5.00
N GLY A 75 -13.66 -4.79 3.90
CA GLY A 75 -14.87 -4.24 3.31
C GLY A 75 -14.61 -3.70 1.91
N LEU A 76 -15.65 -3.71 1.09
CA LEU A 76 -15.61 -3.21 -0.28
C LEU A 76 -16.93 -2.50 -0.57
N GLU A 77 -16.86 -1.19 -0.80
CA GLU A 77 -18.03 -0.34 -0.99
C GLU A 77 -17.97 0.35 -2.35
N ALA A 78 -19.07 0.35 -3.09
CA ALA A 78 -19.19 1.08 -4.35
C ALA A 78 -19.56 2.54 -4.09
N CYS A 79 -18.88 3.46 -4.74
CA CYS A 79 -19.21 4.88 -4.72
C CYS A 79 -20.14 5.23 -5.90
N SER A 80 -20.89 6.33 -5.76
CA SER A 80 -21.85 6.79 -6.78
C SER A 80 -21.19 7.24 -8.09
N ASP A 81 -19.90 7.56 -8.06
CA ASP A 81 -19.09 7.97 -9.20
C ASP A 81 -18.44 6.79 -9.96
N GLY A 82 -18.74 5.55 -9.56
CA GLY A 82 -18.21 4.33 -10.16
C GLY A 82 -16.86 3.87 -9.59
N THR A 83 -16.28 4.63 -8.66
CA THR A 83 -15.12 4.20 -7.88
C THR A 83 -15.53 3.26 -6.73
N TRP A 84 -14.54 2.72 -6.02
CA TRP A 84 -14.77 1.80 -4.92
C TRP A 84 -13.85 2.11 -3.75
N LEU A 85 -14.35 2.02 -2.53
CA LEU A 85 -13.55 2.07 -1.30
C LEU A 85 -13.26 0.64 -0.83
N GLY A 86 -12.00 0.24 -0.89
CA GLY A 86 -11.53 -1.06 -0.41
C GLY A 86 -10.82 -0.91 0.92
N SER A 87 -11.41 -1.39 2.01
CA SER A 87 -10.78 -1.43 3.33
C SER A 87 -10.11 -2.77 3.58
N TYR A 88 -8.90 -2.75 4.11
CA TYR A 88 -8.10 -3.96 4.35
C TYR A 88 -7.19 -3.81 5.58
N GLU A 89 -6.77 -4.95 6.12
CA GLU A 89 -5.75 -5.03 7.17
C GLU A 89 -4.43 -5.50 6.59
N THR A 90 -3.36 -4.74 6.81
CA THR A 90 -2.00 -5.10 6.41
C THR A 90 -1.28 -5.84 7.53
N ASN A 91 -0.69 -6.98 7.18
CA ASN A 91 0.05 -7.85 8.08
C ASN A 91 1.49 -7.98 7.58
N LEU A 92 2.46 -7.56 8.40
CA LEU A 92 3.90 -7.59 8.08
C LEU A 92 4.58 -8.69 8.92
N LEU A 93 5.22 -9.66 8.26
CA LEU A 93 5.78 -10.85 8.89
C LEU A 93 7.28 -11.00 8.61
N ARG A 94 7.97 -11.59 9.60
CA ARG A 94 9.34 -12.10 9.54
C ARG A 94 9.36 -13.50 10.12
N ASN A 95 9.72 -14.50 9.32
CA ASN A 95 9.83 -15.92 9.71
C ASN A 95 8.55 -16.43 10.39
N GLY A 96 7.39 -16.08 9.85
CA GLY A 96 6.08 -16.45 10.39
C GLY A 96 5.64 -15.68 11.65
N MET A 97 6.48 -14.80 12.19
CA MET A 97 6.11 -13.92 13.31
C MET A 97 5.75 -12.52 12.80
N ARG A 98 4.81 -11.85 13.48
CA ARG A 98 4.45 -10.46 13.16
C ARG A 98 5.61 -9.53 13.51
N ALA A 99 6.07 -8.75 12.53
CA ALA A 99 7.09 -7.73 12.74
C ALA A 99 6.53 -6.52 13.51
N THR A 100 5.26 -6.18 13.27
CA THR A 100 4.52 -5.13 13.99
C THR A 100 3.08 -5.54 14.24
N ALA A 101 2.36 -4.75 15.04
CA ALA A 101 0.90 -4.83 15.07
C ALA A 101 0.34 -4.60 13.66
N PRO A 102 -0.66 -5.40 13.21
CA PRO A 102 -1.36 -5.14 11.97
C PRO A 102 -2.10 -3.79 12.03
N TYR A 103 -2.30 -3.20 10.87
CA TYR A 103 -2.95 -1.90 10.76
C TYR A 103 -3.92 -1.86 9.58
N ARG A 104 -4.93 -1.01 9.69
CA ARG A 104 -5.99 -0.88 8.68
C ARG A 104 -5.70 0.28 7.75
N SER A 105 -6.01 0.08 6.48
CA SER A 105 -5.95 1.11 5.46
C SER A 105 -7.16 0.98 4.54
N THR A 106 -7.48 2.07 3.85
CA THR A 106 -8.56 2.11 2.86
C THR A 106 -7.99 2.64 1.55
N ALA A 107 -8.16 1.91 0.46
CA ALA A 107 -7.76 2.37 -0.87
C ALA A 107 -8.98 2.87 -1.65
N LEU A 108 -8.79 3.96 -2.41
CA LEU A 108 -9.73 4.39 -3.44
C LEU A 108 -9.35 3.70 -4.75
N LEU A 109 -10.24 2.84 -5.22
CA LEU A 109 -10.02 1.89 -6.31
C LEU A 109 -10.85 2.27 -7.55
N HIS A 110 -10.23 2.07 -8.70
CA HIS A 110 -10.78 2.30 -10.02
C HIS A 110 -10.72 0.99 -10.79
N LYS A 111 -11.88 0.50 -11.27
CA LYS A 111 -11.94 -0.69 -12.11
C LYS A 111 -12.10 -0.27 -13.57
N ASN A 112 -11.05 -0.43 -14.35
CA ASN A 112 -11.02 -0.11 -15.77
C ASN A 112 -10.90 -1.40 -16.61
N ALA A 113 -10.93 -1.26 -17.94
CA ALA A 113 -10.71 -2.39 -18.85
C ALA A 113 -9.35 -3.08 -18.64
N ASP A 114 -8.33 -2.30 -18.28
CA ASP A 114 -6.95 -2.77 -18.05
C ASP A 114 -6.74 -3.35 -16.63
N GLY A 115 -7.80 -3.48 -15.85
CA GLY A 115 -7.75 -4.01 -14.49
C GLY A 115 -8.02 -2.97 -13.40
N ILE A 116 -7.62 -3.31 -12.17
CA ILE A 116 -7.87 -2.51 -10.97
C ILE A 116 -6.62 -1.71 -10.63
N ARG A 117 -6.82 -0.42 -10.42
CA ARG A 117 -5.79 0.51 -9.97
C ARG A 117 -6.31 1.37 -8.82
N MET A 118 -5.41 2.01 -8.10
CA MET A 118 -5.74 2.92 -7.01
C MET A 118 -5.18 4.31 -7.24
N SER A 119 -5.93 5.31 -6.79
CA SER A 119 -5.49 6.72 -6.80
C SER A 119 -5.17 7.23 -5.40
N SER A 120 -5.62 6.54 -4.34
CA SER A 120 -5.34 6.97 -2.97
C SER A 120 -5.28 5.80 -2.01
N ILE A 121 -4.46 5.91 -0.97
CA ILE A 121 -4.51 5.09 0.24
C ILE A 121 -4.67 6.02 1.45
N MET A 122 -5.73 5.78 2.22
CA MET A 122 -6.06 6.45 3.47
C MET A 122 -5.64 5.59 4.65
N ASN A 123 -5.22 6.25 5.74
CA ASN A 123 -4.62 5.58 6.89
C ASN A 123 -3.45 4.68 6.47
N ALA A 124 -2.69 5.15 5.47
CA ALA A 124 -1.42 4.56 5.12
C ALA A 124 -0.46 4.78 6.29
N ARG A 125 0.39 3.79 6.57
CA ARG A 125 1.57 4.00 7.39
C ARG A 125 2.73 4.35 6.48
N GLY A 126 3.44 5.44 6.79
CA GLY A 126 4.68 5.77 6.09
C GLY A 126 5.71 4.66 6.31
N HIS A 127 6.72 4.57 5.43
CA HIS A 127 7.81 3.60 5.59
C HIS A 127 8.51 3.74 6.95
N HIS A 128 8.66 4.97 7.46
CA HIS A 128 9.13 5.23 8.83
C HIS A 128 8.25 4.55 9.89
N ASP A 129 6.93 4.66 9.78
CA ASP A 129 5.95 4.07 10.70
C ASP A 129 5.91 2.54 10.65
N TRP A 130 6.37 1.93 9.56
CA TRP A 130 6.54 0.47 9.49
C TRP A 130 7.68 0.01 10.38
N THR A 131 8.82 0.69 10.29
CA THR A 131 10.02 0.36 11.07
C THR A 131 9.90 0.76 12.54
N GLY A 132 8.92 1.60 12.89
CA GLY A 132 8.76 2.17 14.23
C GLY A 132 9.81 3.23 14.60
N LYS A 133 10.67 3.63 13.66
CA LYS A 133 11.60 4.75 13.83
C LYS A 133 10.92 6.02 13.34
N GLN A 134 10.55 6.91 14.26
CA GLN A 134 10.27 8.29 13.89
C GLN A 134 11.55 8.91 13.31
N PRO A 135 11.47 9.80 12.30
CA PRO A 135 12.61 10.63 11.96
C PRO A 135 13.01 11.36 13.24
N ASN A 136 14.31 11.31 13.60
CA ASN A 136 14.82 12.05 14.74
C ASN A 136 14.33 13.50 14.62
N MET A 137 13.46 13.93 15.54
CA MET A 137 13.39 15.34 15.88
C MET A 137 14.70 15.62 16.60
N ASP A 138 15.70 16.07 15.86
CA ASP A 138 16.81 16.77 16.48
C ASP A 138 16.24 18.11 17.01
N ASP A 139 16.50 18.35 18.30
CA ASP A 139 16.06 19.49 19.14
C ASP A 139 16.31 20.89 18.52
#